data_AF-R5MCI0-F1
#
_entry.id   AF-R5MCI0-F1
#
_cell.length_a   1.000
_cell.length_b   1.000
_cell.length_c   1.000
_cell.angle_alpha   90.00
_cell.angle_beta   90.00
_cell.angle_gamma   90.00
#
_symmetry.space_group_name_H-M   'P 1'
#
loop_
_entity.id
_entity.type
_entity.pdbx_description
1 polymer ?
#
loop_
_entity_poly.entity_id
_entity_poly.type
_entity_poly.pdbx_seq_one_letter_code
_entity_poly.pdbx_strand_id
1 'polypeptide(L)'
;MKESYWGYWLVMLGILVIGVMLLISSTTTGTTQDYYELKETASASVIDAVDYSYYRLYGDLKISKEKFIENFIRRFSESATMTKEYNISFYDISEVPPKVSVKISSVSNTVNVANTTNSFDLVNKVDMILVGGSENKNSASDTDTSVKSCLEYQATPEFAKVMQSILNDKDTSYVGEALTNRIINANLQNLTKWASKKGDLSNAGTEYFSEFIKAILLDFSTSFGRSTEDDFIEADPTRPSEELTSENRTSGILGLARQKGWLTKVG
;
A
#
# COMPACT_ATOMS: atom_id res chain seq x y z
N MET A 1 -67.64 -22.83 -24.44
CA MET A 1 -66.83 -21.70 -24.97
C MET A 1 -66.08 -20.91 -23.88
N LYS A 2 -66.19 -21.24 -22.57
CA LYS A 2 -65.45 -20.55 -21.50
C LYS A 2 -63.98 -21.01 -21.37
N GLU A 3 -63.70 -22.29 -21.60
CA GLU A 3 -62.35 -22.87 -21.52
C GLU A 3 -61.35 -22.32 -22.55
N SER A 4 -61.83 -21.75 -23.66
CA SER A 4 -60.96 -21.18 -24.70
C SER A 4 -60.34 -19.84 -24.31
N TYR A 5 -60.97 -19.09 -23.40
CA TYR A 5 -60.43 -17.82 -22.89
C TYR A 5 -59.21 -18.03 -21.99
N TRP A 6 -59.16 -19.17 -21.30
CA TRP A 6 -58.04 -19.52 -20.43
C TRP A 6 -56.77 -19.81 -21.24
N GLY A 7 -56.91 -20.49 -22.38
CA GLY A 7 -55.80 -20.73 -23.32
C GLY A 7 -55.27 -19.43 -23.96
N TYR A 8 -56.16 -18.52 -24.38
CA TYR A 8 -55.75 -17.22 -24.92
C TYR A 8 -54.99 -16.37 -23.88
N TRP A 9 -55.46 -16.39 -22.63
CA TRP A 9 -54.80 -15.69 -21.53
C TRP A 9 -53.41 -16.26 -21.24
N LEU A 10 -53.24 -17.58 -21.29
CA LEU A 10 -51.96 -18.25 -21.09
C LEU A 10 -50.95 -17.94 -22.22
N VAL A 11 -51.40 -17.89 -23.47
CA VAL A 11 -50.55 -17.51 -24.62
C VAL A 11 -50.12 -16.04 -24.53
N MET A 12 -51.03 -15.14 -24.14
CA MET A 12 -50.72 -13.71 -23.98
C MET A 12 -49.71 -13.49 -22.83
N LEU A 13 -49.88 -14.20 -21.71
CA LEU A 13 -48.92 -14.20 -20.60
C LEU A 13 -47.53 -14.70 -21.04
N GLY A 14 -47.47 -15.74 -21.87
CA GLY A 14 -46.20 -16.28 -22.38
C GLY A 14 -45.40 -15.28 -23.21
N ILE A 15 -46.08 -14.56 -24.12
CA ILE A 15 -45.46 -13.48 -24.90
C ILE A 15 -45.01 -12.32 -24.01
N LEU A 16 -45.77 -11.98 -22.98
CA LEU A 16 -45.39 -10.95 -22.01
C LEU A 16 -44.13 -11.34 -21.24
N VAL A 17 -44.04 -12.58 -20.76
CA VAL A 17 -42.86 -13.08 -20.04
C VAL A 17 -41.62 -13.05 -20.92
N ILE A 18 -41.71 -13.46 -22.19
CA ILE A 18 -40.59 -13.40 -23.14
C ILE A 18 -40.16 -11.94 -23.38
N GLY A 19 -41.11 -11.02 -23.57
CA GLY A 19 -40.81 -9.60 -23.75
C GLY A 19 -40.09 -8.98 -22.55
N VAL A 20 -40.52 -9.31 -21.33
CA VAL A 20 -39.88 -8.86 -20.09
C VAL A 20 -38.47 -9.46 -19.94
N MET A 21 -38.29 -10.73 -20.28
CA MET A 21 -36.97 -11.37 -20.22
C MET A 21 -35.97 -10.76 -21.21
N LEU A 22 -36.40 -10.40 -22.42
CA LEU A 22 -35.55 -9.72 -23.40
C LEU A 22 -35.11 -8.33 -22.92
N LEU A 23 -36.01 -7.57 -22.29
CA LEU A 23 -35.69 -6.27 -21.68
C LEU A 23 -34.62 -6.42 -20.59
N ILE A 24 -34.87 -7.29 -19.61
CA ILE A 24 -33.94 -7.51 -18.48
C ILE A 24 -32.59 -8.01 -18.97
N SER A 25 -32.57 -8.91 -19.96
CA SER A 25 -31.34 -9.44 -20.54
C SER A 25 -30.51 -8.32 -21.19
N SER A 26 -31.14 -7.44 -21.97
CA SER A 26 -30.45 -6.34 -22.66
C SER A 26 -29.90 -5.26 -21.70
N THR A 27 -30.64 -4.92 -20.64
CA THR A 27 -30.19 -3.91 -19.67
C THR A 27 -29.10 -4.47 -18.75
N THR A 28 -29.29 -5.69 -18.24
CA THR A 28 -28.35 -6.30 -17.29
C THR A 28 -27.01 -6.58 -17.94
N THR A 29 -26.99 -7.17 -19.14
CA THR A 29 -25.73 -7.47 -19.86
C THR A 29 -24.95 -6.23 -20.27
N GLY A 30 -25.65 -5.15 -20.68
CA GLY A 30 -25.01 -3.87 -20.99
C GLY A 30 -24.35 -3.23 -19.77
N THR A 31 -25.05 -3.20 -18.63
CA THR A 31 -24.51 -2.59 -17.40
C THR A 31 -23.28 -3.30 -16.86
N THR A 32 -23.25 -4.65 -16.91
CA THR A 32 -22.11 -5.42 -16.37
C THR A 32 -20.87 -5.27 -17.23
N GLN A 33 -21.01 -5.34 -18.56
CA GLN A 33 -19.90 -5.12 -19.48
C GLN A 33 -19.29 -3.71 -19.31
N ASP A 34 -20.13 -2.67 -19.38
CA ASP A 34 -19.69 -1.27 -19.26
C ASP A 34 -19.04 -1.01 -17.87
N TYR A 35 -19.46 -1.73 -16.82
CA TYR A 35 -18.85 -1.63 -15.49
C TYR A 35 -17.44 -2.24 -15.43
N TYR A 36 -17.22 -3.42 -16.00
CA TYR A 36 -15.90 -4.05 -16.02
C TYR A 36 -14.92 -3.25 -16.87
N GLU A 37 -15.37 -2.78 -18.02
CA GLU A 37 -14.61 -1.92 -18.91
C GLU A 37 -14.18 -0.63 -18.19
N LEU A 38 -15.13 0.05 -17.53
CA LEU A 38 -14.84 1.23 -16.71
C LEU A 38 -13.81 0.92 -15.62
N LYS A 39 -13.99 -0.18 -14.89
CA LYS A 39 -13.10 -0.57 -13.79
C LYS A 39 -11.67 -0.84 -14.29
N GLU A 40 -11.51 -1.58 -15.37
CA GLU A 40 -10.19 -1.94 -15.91
C GLU A 40 -9.46 -0.73 -16.48
N THR A 41 -10.13 0.06 -17.32
CA THR A 41 -9.57 1.29 -17.89
C THR A 41 -9.21 2.29 -16.81
N ALA A 42 -10.06 2.47 -15.81
CA ALA A 42 -9.78 3.37 -14.69
C ALA A 42 -8.59 2.87 -13.86
N SER A 43 -8.55 1.58 -13.49
CA SER A 43 -7.43 1.00 -12.72
C SER A 43 -6.09 1.18 -13.42
N ALA A 44 -6.02 0.82 -14.70
CA ALA A 44 -4.82 0.96 -15.49
C ALA A 44 -4.39 2.44 -15.60
N SER A 45 -5.35 3.35 -15.78
CA SER A 45 -5.08 4.79 -15.91
C SER A 45 -4.59 5.43 -14.62
N VAL A 46 -5.04 4.94 -13.46
CA VAL A 46 -4.52 5.36 -12.15
C VAL A 46 -3.06 4.95 -11.99
N ILE A 47 -2.69 3.73 -12.39
CA ILE A 47 -1.31 3.22 -12.29
C ILE A 47 -0.35 4.07 -13.14
N ASP A 48 -0.74 4.43 -14.36
CA ASP A 48 0.10 5.26 -15.24
C ASP A 48 0.14 6.74 -14.84
N ALA A 49 -0.81 7.19 -14.02
CA ALA A 49 -0.85 8.55 -13.51
C ALA A 49 0.06 8.77 -12.28
N VAL A 50 0.68 7.71 -11.75
CA VAL A 50 1.55 7.77 -10.57
C VAL A 50 2.82 8.57 -10.87
N ASP A 51 3.15 9.51 -9.98
CA ASP A 51 4.42 10.22 -10.02
C ASP A 51 5.52 9.43 -9.30
N TYR A 52 6.26 8.65 -10.07
CA TYR A 52 7.40 7.87 -9.56
C TYR A 52 8.56 8.74 -9.04
N SER A 53 8.71 9.97 -9.55
CA SER A 53 9.76 10.88 -9.07
C SER A 53 9.41 11.40 -7.68
N TYR A 54 8.14 11.78 -7.46
CA TYR A 54 7.64 12.17 -6.15
C TYR A 54 7.75 11.04 -5.12
N TYR A 55 7.34 9.83 -5.51
CA TYR A 55 7.42 8.64 -4.65
C TYR A 55 8.86 8.34 -4.18
N ARG A 56 9.87 8.53 -5.05
CA ARG A 56 11.28 8.31 -4.71
C ARG A 56 11.86 9.33 -3.73
N LEU A 57 11.33 10.56 -3.73
CA LEU A 57 11.85 11.66 -2.90
C LEU A 57 11.19 11.70 -1.52
N TYR A 58 9.87 11.49 -1.47
CA TYR A 58 9.07 11.69 -0.26
C TYR A 58 8.54 10.38 0.34
N GLY A 59 8.60 9.26 -0.38
CA GLY A 59 8.03 7.98 0.07
C GLY A 59 6.50 7.90 -0.02
N ASP A 60 5.83 9.01 -0.32
CA ASP A 60 4.37 9.10 -0.44
C ASP A 60 3.90 8.91 -1.89
N LEU A 61 2.73 8.28 -2.05
CA LEU A 61 2.09 8.14 -3.34
C LEU A 61 1.33 9.40 -3.73
N LYS A 62 1.62 9.86 -4.94
CA LYS A 62 0.93 10.97 -5.58
C LYS A 62 0.57 10.58 -7.01
N ILE A 63 -0.64 10.93 -7.43
CA ILE A 63 -1.06 10.86 -8.84
C ILE A 63 -1.17 12.26 -9.42
N SER A 64 -0.91 12.42 -10.72
CA SER A 64 -1.21 13.65 -11.45
C SER A 64 -2.61 13.57 -12.05
N LYS A 65 -3.45 14.57 -11.74
CA LYS A 65 -4.84 14.63 -12.21
C LYS A 65 -4.92 14.67 -13.74
N GLU A 66 -4.11 15.49 -14.39
CA GLU A 66 -4.14 15.70 -15.84
C GLU A 66 -3.73 14.42 -16.58
N LYS A 67 -2.66 13.76 -16.10
CA LYS A 67 -2.21 12.47 -16.67
C LYS A 67 -3.26 11.38 -16.53
N PHE A 68 -3.96 11.35 -15.39
CA PHE A 68 -5.05 10.40 -15.18
C PHE A 68 -6.17 10.62 -16.21
N ILE A 69 -6.65 11.86 -16.37
CA ILE A 69 -7.74 12.19 -17.29
C ILE A 69 -7.36 11.85 -18.74
N GLU A 70 -6.14 12.21 -19.17
CA GLU A 70 -5.66 11.93 -20.52
C GLU A 70 -5.60 10.41 -20.78
N ASN A 71 -4.93 9.66 -19.89
CA ASN A 71 -4.78 8.22 -20.04
C ASN A 71 -6.13 7.50 -19.98
N PHE A 72 -7.04 7.96 -19.12
CA PHE A 72 -8.38 7.42 -19.00
C PHE A 72 -9.18 7.60 -20.29
N ILE A 73 -9.26 8.82 -20.81
CA ILE A 73 -10.01 9.11 -22.04
C ILE A 73 -9.43 8.30 -23.21
N ARG A 74 -8.10 8.23 -23.32
CA ARG A 74 -7.44 7.45 -24.38
C ARG A 74 -7.80 5.96 -24.32
N ARG A 75 -7.65 5.33 -23.14
CA ARG A 75 -7.93 3.90 -22.96
C ARG A 75 -9.40 3.57 -23.07
N PHE A 76 -10.25 4.41 -22.49
CA PHE A 76 -11.69 4.21 -22.57
C PHE A 76 -12.17 4.34 -24.01
N SER A 77 -11.63 5.27 -24.79
CA SER A 77 -11.98 5.40 -26.22
C SER A 77 -11.51 4.21 -27.08
N GLU A 78 -10.44 3.51 -26.68
CA GLU A 78 -9.95 2.32 -27.38
C GLU A 78 -10.81 1.08 -27.09
N SER A 79 -11.33 0.97 -25.87
CA SER A 79 -12.18 -0.14 -25.45
C SER A 79 -13.66 0.07 -25.80
N ALA A 80 -14.11 1.33 -25.85
CA ALA A 80 -15.52 1.67 -25.99
C ALA A 80 -16.11 1.15 -27.31
N THR A 81 -17.29 0.55 -27.21
CA THR A 81 -17.99 0.04 -28.39
C THR A 81 -18.54 1.20 -29.23
N MET A 82 -18.23 1.24 -30.54
CA MET A 82 -18.67 2.31 -31.47
C MET A 82 -20.19 2.46 -31.65
N THR A 83 -21.00 1.58 -31.06
CA THR A 83 -22.46 1.56 -31.22
C THR A 83 -23.23 2.32 -30.14
N LYS A 84 -22.55 2.78 -29.07
CA LYS A 84 -23.18 3.52 -27.96
C LYS A 84 -22.52 4.88 -27.78
N GLU A 85 -23.32 5.84 -27.33
CA GLU A 85 -22.83 7.14 -26.87
C GLU A 85 -22.55 7.06 -25.36
N TYR A 86 -21.33 7.44 -24.97
CA TYR A 86 -20.87 7.40 -23.58
C TYR A 86 -20.63 8.83 -23.08
N ASN A 87 -21.28 9.20 -21.97
CA ASN A 87 -21.00 10.42 -21.25
C ASN A 87 -20.10 10.12 -20.04
N ILE A 88 -18.88 10.66 -20.08
CA ILE A 88 -17.87 10.48 -19.03
C ILE A 88 -17.89 11.71 -18.11
N SER A 89 -18.05 11.48 -16.81
CA SER A 89 -18.02 12.54 -15.80
C SER A 89 -17.06 12.17 -14.67
N PHE A 90 -16.09 13.05 -14.39
CA PHE A 90 -15.17 12.92 -13.26
C PHE A 90 -15.74 13.66 -12.05
N TYR A 91 -15.95 12.95 -10.94
CA TYR A 91 -16.61 13.49 -9.75
C TYR A 91 -15.63 14.04 -8.71
N ASP A 92 -14.55 13.30 -8.49
CA ASP A 92 -13.56 13.64 -7.50
C ASP A 92 -12.22 13.04 -7.92
N ILE A 93 -11.19 13.88 -8.00
CA ILE A 93 -9.82 13.46 -8.27
C ILE A 93 -8.93 14.23 -7.30
N SER A 94 -8.37 13.49 -6.35
CA SER A 94 -7.42 13.98 -5.36
C SER A 94 -6.05 13.37 -5.63
N GLU A 95 -5.02 14.20 -5.65
CA GLU A 95 -3.64 13.77 -5.90
C GLU A 95 -3.01 13.11 -4.66
N VAL A 96 -3.33 13.63 -3.46
CA VAL A 96 -2.83 13.17 -2.16
C VAL A 96 -3.95 13.30 -1.12
N PRO A 97 -4.44 12.18 -0.54
CA PRO A 97 -4.20 10.81 -0.95
C PRO A 97 -4.76 10.55 -2.37
N PRO A 98 -4.18 9.61 -3.12
CA PRO A 98 -4.57 9.33 -4.50
C PRO A 98 -5.95 8.66 -4.54
N LYS A 99 -6.98 9.44 -4.88
CA LYS A 99 -8.38 9.02 -4.99
C LYS A 99 -8.94 9.47 -6.34
N VAL A 100 -9.70 8.59 -6.97
CA VAL A 100 -10.37 8.84 -8.25
C VAL A 100 -11.79 8.30 -8.23
N SER A 101 -12.74 9.12 -8.64
CA SER A 101 -14.15 8.77 -8.81
C SER A 101 -14.61 9.10 -10.23
N VAL A 102 -14.97 8.06 -11.00
CA VAL A 102 -15.42 8.17 -12.39
C VAL A 102 -16.83 7.62 -12.53
N LYS A 103 -17.66 8.33 -13.30
CA LYS A 103 -18.97 7.87 -13.72
C LYS A 103 -19.06 7.83 -15.23
N ILE A 104 -19.70 6.80 -15.73
CA ILE A 104 -20.11 6.68 -17.12
C ILE A 104 -21.61 6.51 -17.16
N SER A 105 -22.25 7.35 -17.97
CA SER A 105 -23.65 7.20 -18.39
C SER A 105 -23.67 6.74 -19.85
N SER A 106 -24.36 5.65 -20.15
CA SER A 106 -24.54 5.12 -21.51
C SER A 106 -26.02 4.86 -21.78
N VAL A 107 -26.45 4.95 -23.05
CA VAL A 107 -27.84 4.64 -23.42
C VAL A 107 -27.95 3.15 -23.77
N SER A 108 -29.00 2.48 -23.25
CA SER A 108 -29.28 1.08 -23.54
C SER A 108 -29.57 0.87 -25.02
N ASN A 109 -29.35 -0.34 -25.52
CA ASN A 109 -29.89 -0.71 -26.82
C ASN A 109 -31.41 -0.47 -26.83
N THR A 110 -31.92 0.06 -27.94
CA THR A 110 -33.35 0.34 -28.11
C THR A 110 -34.13 -0.97 -28.12
N VAL A 111 -35.07 -1.13 -27.20
CA VAL A 111 -35.97 -2.29 -27.20
C VAL A 111 -37.33 -1.84 -27.72
N ASN A 112 -37.78 -2.47 -28.81
CA ASN A 112 -39.11 -2.22 -29.37
C ASN A 112 -40.14 -3.05 -28.60
N VAL A 113 -40.93 -2.37 -27.77
CA VAL A 113 -42.08 -2.98 -27.10
C VAL A 113 -43.33 -2.33 -27.67
N ALA A 114 -44.14 -3.13 -28.38
CA ALA A 114 -45.45 -2.72 -28.88
C ALA A 114 -45.45 -1.37 -29.61
N ASN A 115 -44.62 -1.23 -30.66
CA ASN A 115 -44.51 -0.03 -31.51
C ASN A 115 -43.93 1.23 -30.82
N THR A 116 -43.46 1.13 -29.58
CA THR A 116 -42.76 2.22 -28.89
C THR A 116 -41.31 1.84 -28.67
N THR A 117 -40.38 2.61 -29.25
CA THR A 117 -38.94 2.49 -29.01
C THR A 117 -38.59 3.20 -27.72
N ASN A 118 -38.32 2.45 -26.66
CA ASN A 118 -37.84 2.98 -25.39
C ASN A 118 -36.35 2.63 -25.21
N SER A 119 -35.59 3.57 -24.67
CA SER A 119 -34.19 3.40 -24.26
C SER A 119 -34.05 3.76 -22.78
N PHE A 120 -33.17 3.06 -22.08
CA PHE A 120 -32.88 3.30 -20.66
C PHE A 120 -31.50 3.94 -20.51
N ASP A 121 -31.34 4.85 -19.55
CA ASP A 121 -30.01 5.38 -19.17
C ASP A 121 -29.34 4.38 -18.21
N LEU A 122 -28.16 3.89 -18.59
CA LEU A 122 -27.31 3.02 -17.80
C LEU A 122 -26.25 3.89 -17.12
N VAL A 123 -26.22 3.84 -15.80
CA VAL A 123 -25.28 4.63 -15.00
C VAL A 123 -24.37 3.70 -14.21
N ASN A 124 -23.08 3.75 -14.53
CA ASN A 124 -22.04 3.04 -13.80
C ASN A 124 -21.09 4.03 -13.11
N LYS A 125 -20.76 3.76 -11.86
CA LYS A 125 -19.81 4.57 -11.06
C LYS A 125 -18.76 3.66 -10.45
N VAL A 126 -17.51 4.10 -10.51
CA VAL A 126 -16.36 3.44 -9.88
C VAL A 126 -15.60 4.46 -9.05
N ASP A 127 -15.36 4.10 -7.79
CA ASP A 127 -14.50 4.83 -6.86
C ASP A 127 -13.25 3.97 -6.60
N MET A 128 -12.07 4.57 -6.72
CA MET A 128 -10.80 3.90 -6.50
C MET A 128 -9.88 4.75 -5.64
N ILE A 129 -9.10 4.05 -4.82
CA ILE A 129 -8.04 4.63 -3.99
C ILE A 129 -6.80 3.79 -4.29
N LEU A 130 -5.69 4.47 -4.59
CA LEU A 130 -4.42 3.80 -4.78
C LEU A 130 -3.71 3.68 -3.42
N VAL A 131 -3.41 2.45 -3.01
CA VAL A 131 -2.68 2.18 -1.77
C VAL A 131 -1.34 1.56 -2.11
N GLY A 132 -0.27 2.15 -1.58
CA GLY A 132 1.09 1.65 -1.74
C GLY A 132 1.39 0.63 -0.66
N GLY A 133 1.50 -0.63 -1.06
CA GLY A 133 1.94 -1.71 -0.18
C GLY A 133 3.09 -2.46 -0.83
N SER A 134 4.19 -2.64 -0.10
CA SER A 134 5.05 -3.80 -0.33
C SER A 134 4.23 -5.04 0.01
N GLU A 135 3.58 -5.63 -1.00
CA GLU A 135 3.22 -7.04 -0.95
C GLU A 135 4.53 -7.82 -0.97
N ASN A 136 5.10 -8.06 0.21
CA ASN A 136 6.01 -9.17 0.41
C ASN A 136 5.23 -10.43 0.02
N LYS A 137 5.40 -10.90 -1.22
CA LYS A 137 5.04 -12.26 -1.61
C LYS A 137 5.98 -13.22 -0.92
N ASN A 138 5.68 -13.50 0.34
CA ASN A 138 6.03 -14.70 1.10
C ASN A 138 5.21 -14.65 2.38
N SER A 139 3.94 -15.03 2.26
CA SER A 139 3.21 -15.80 3.27
C SER A 139 1.84 -16.13 2.68
N ALA A 140 1.61 -17.42 2.49
CA ALA A 140 0.25 -17.93 2.43
C ALA A 140 -0.46 -17.52 3.73
N SER A 141 -1.68 -17.00 3.60
CA SER A 141 -2.59 -16.69 4.70
C SER A 141 -2.18 -15.50 5.57
N ASP A 142 -2.43 -14.28 5.10
CA ASP A 142 -2.70 -13.17 6.00
C ASP A 142 -3.92 -12.39 5.52
N THR A 143 -5.09 -12.76 6.04
CA THR A 143 -6.35 -12.02 5.92
C THR A 143 -6.40 -10.87 6.92
N ASP A 144 -5.29 -10.19 7.15
CA ASP A 144 -5.25 -9.07 8.08
C ASP A 144 -5.01 -7.76 7.32
N THR A 145 -6.07 -6.98 7.23
CA THR A 145 -6.09 -5.59 6.78
C THR A 145 -5.41 -4.65 7.79
N SER A 146 -4.44 -5.14 8.56
CA SER A 146 -3.74 -4.34 9.55
C SER A 146 -2.79 -3.37 8.84
N VAL A 147 -3.05 -2.09 9.05
CA VAL A 147 -2.12 -1.02 8.70
C VAL A 147 -0.78 -1.36 9.34
N LYS A 148 0.24 -1.63 8.53
CA LYS A 148 1.60 -1.85 9.02
C LYS A 148 2.12 -0.55 9.63
N SER A 149 1.97 -0.39 10.94
CA SER A 149 2.61 0.70 11.68
C SER A 149 4.09 0.37 11.84
N CYS A 150 4.97 1.16 11.21
CA CYS A 150 6.40 1.10 11.47
C CYS A 150 6.69 1.74 12.83
N LEU A 151 7.53 1.09 13.64
CA LEU A 151 8.02 1.67 14.88
C LEU A 151 9.08 2.72 14.55
N GLU A 152 8.87 3.96 14.98
CA GLU A 152 9.87 5.01 14.88
C GLU A 152 10.74 5.03 16.14
N TYR A 153 12.05 5.17 15.97
CA TYR A 153 13.00 5.21 17.06
C TYR A 153 13.89 6.46 16.99
N GLN A 154 14.00 7.17 18.10
CA GLN A 154 14.95 8.27 18.28
C GLN A 154 16.16 7.79 19.07
N ALA A 155 17.32 7.81 18.42
CA ALA A 155 18.61 7.53 19.05
C ALA A 155 19.17 8.78 19.72
N THR A 156 19.85 8.59 20.85
CA THR A 156 20.52 9.66 21.59
C THR A 156 22.01 9.75 21.22
N PRO A 157 22.67 10.92 21.42
CA PRO A 157 24.11 11.05 21.24
C PRO A 157 24.94 10.14 22.17
N GLU A 158 24.40 9.75 23.33
CA GLU A 158 25.03 8.79 24.22
C GLU A 158 25.20 7.43 23.57
N PHE A 159 24.19 6.98 22.81
CA PHE A 159 24.27 5.74 22.07
C PHE A 159 25.45 5.73 21.09
N ALA A 160 25.62 6.84 20.37
CA ALA A 160 26.73 7.01 19.45
C ALA A 160 28.08 6.96 20.16
N LYS A 161 28.22 7.63 21.31
CA LYS A 161 29.48 7.59 22.09
C LYS A 161 29.84 6.17 22.52
N VAL A 162 28.86 5.42 23.00
CA VAL A 162 29.03 4.02 23.39
C VAL A 162 29.48 3.18 22.19
N MET A 163 28.80 3.28 21.06
CA MET A 163 29.16 2.53 19.85
C MET A 163 30.54 2.92 19.30
N GLN A 164 30.90 4.20 19.34
CA GLN A 164 32.23 4.66 18.94
C GLN A 164 33.32 4.07 19.84
N SER A 165 33.11 4.06 21.15
CA SER A 165 34.06 3.53 22.14
C SER A 165 34.23 2.01 22.03
N ILE A 166 33.13 1.28 21.84
CA ILE A 166 33.17 -0.19 21.64
C ILE A 166 33.93 -0.55 20.35
N LEU A 167 33.66 0.15 19.24
CA LEU A 167 34.21 -0.23 17.94
C LEU A 167 35.66 0.23 17.74
N ASN A 168 36.06 1.37 18.31
CA ASN A 168 37.42 1.87 18.18
C ASN A 168 38.35 1.35 19.28
N ASP A 169 37.90 1.42 20.53
CA ASP A 169 38.75 1.21 21.70
C ASP A 169 38.48 -0.14 22.39
N LYS A 170 37.48 -0.90 21.90
CA LYS A 170 37.03 -2.17 22.49
C LYS A 170 36.66 -2.04 23.97
N ASP A 171 36.16 -0.87 24.36
CA ASP A 171 35.77 -0.60 25.74
C ASP A 171 34.56 -1.44 26.13
N THR A 172 34.70 -2.18 27.22
CA THR A 172 33.66 -3.07 27.76
C THR A 172 32.84 -2.41 28.86
N SER A 173 33.22 -1.21 29.32
CA SER A 173 32.64 -0.54 30.50
C SER A 173 31.15 -0.25 30.37
N TYR A 174 30.65 -0.09 29.14
CA TYR A 174 29.26 0.32 28.89
C TYR A 174 28.28 -0.85 28.72
N VAL A 175 28.74 -1.97 28.17
CA VAL A 175 27.87 -3.08 27.73
C VAL A 175 28.33 -4.47 28.20
N GLY A 176 29.49 -4.56 28.85
CA GLY A 176 30.11 -5.81 29.28
C GLY A 176 30.87 -6.53 28.18
N GLU A 177 31.79 -7.42 28.58
CA GLU A 177 32.71 -8.12 27.69
C GLU A 177 32.00 -9.04 26.69
N ALA A 178 30.98 -9.78 27.15
CA ALA A 178 30.25 -10.73 26.32
C ALA A 178 29.46 -10.06 25.17
N LEU A 179 28.88 -8.88 25.40
CA LEU A 179 28.19 -8.13 24.35
C LEU A 179 29.18 -7.39 23.45
N THR A 180 30.25 -6.84 24.01
CA THR A 180 31.34 -6.20 23.23
C THR A 180 31.91 -7.16 22.18
N ASN A 181 32.24 -8.39 22.58
CA ASN A 181 32.75 -9.40 21.66
C ASN A 181 31.76 -9.76 20.55
N ARG A 182 30.45 -9.79 20.85
CA ARG A 182 29.41 -10.05 19.85
C ARG A 182 29.23 -8.90 18.88
N ILE A 183 29.26 -7.65 19.35
CA ILE A 183 29.20 -6.46 18.49
C ILE A 183 30.37 -6.46 17.50
N ILE A 184 31.58 -6.77 17.96
CA ILE A 184 32.77 -6.85 17.10
C ILE A 184 32.63 -7.99 16.07
N ASN A 185 32.05 -9.12 16.47
CA ASN A 185 31.88 -10.29 15.60
C ASN A 185 30.67 -10.17 14.64
N ALA A 186 29.73 -9.25 14.88
CA ALA A 186 28.51 -9.08 14.09
C ALA A 186 28.73 -8.46 12.68
N ASN A 187 29.98 -8.19 12.28
CA ASN A 187 30.35 -7.67 10.95
C ASN A 187 29.60 -6.38 10.54
N LEU A 188 29.56 -5.41 11.46
CA LEU A 188 28.92 -4.11 11.27
C LEU A 188 29.80 -3.18 10.40
N GLN A 189 29.75 -3.35 9.08
CA GLN A 189 30.68 -2.68 8.16
C GLN A 189 30.49 -1.16 8.10
N ASN A 190 29.27 -0.65 8.27
CA ASN A 190 29.00 0.77 8.13
C ASN A 190 29.31 1.51 9.43
N LEU A 191 28.98 0.90 10.57
CA LEU A 191 29.27 1.42 11.90
C LEU A 191 30.77 1.45 12.19
N THR A 192 31.51 0.41 11.79
CA THR A 192 32.97 0.40 11.93
C THR A 192 33.63 1.50 11.10
N LYS A 193 33.19 1.71 9.86
CA LYS A 193 33.63 2.84 9.02
C LYS A 193 33.29 4.18 9.66
N TRP A 194 32.08 4.34 10.18
CA TRP A 194 31.65 5.56 10.86
C TRP A 194 32.48 5.82 12.13
N ALA A 195 32.70 4.81 12.97
CA ALA A 195 33.46 4.93 14.21
C ALA A 195 34.91 5.35 13.94
N SER A 196 35.53 4.82 12.87
CA SER A 196 36.92 5.12 12.51
C SER A 196 37.20 6.61 12.22
N LYS A 197 36.19 7.37 11.80
CA LYS A 197 36.33 8.81 11.47
C LYS A 197 36.54 9.71 12.69
N LYS A 198 36.25 9.23 13.91
CA LYS A 198 36.38 9.96 15.20
C LYS A 198 35.90 11.42 15.13
N GLY A 199 34.59 11.63 15.25
CA GLY A 199 33.96 12.96 15.26
C GLY A 199 33.33 13.35 16.59
N ASP A 200 32.86 14.60 16.66
CA ASP A 200 32.18 15.17 17.84
C ASP A 200 30.72 14.68 17.95
N LEU A 201 30.39 14.19 19.16
CA LEU A 201 29.11 13.59 19.54
C LEU A 201 28.44 14.37 20.69
N SER A 202 28.85 15.61 20.92
CA SER A 202 28.31 16.44 22.00
C SER A 202 26.85 16.84 21.75
N ASN A 203 26.44 17.00 20.49
CA ASN A 203 25.10 17.43 20.10
C ASN A 203 24.49 16.51 19.04
N ALA A 204 23.17 16.30 19.09
CA ALA A 204 22.43 15.50 18.09
C ALA A 204 22.35 16.17 16.69
N GLY A 205 22.68 17.47 16.60
CA GLY A 205 22.65 18.23 15.34
C GLY A 205 23.95 18.19 14.53
N THR A 206 24.96 17.41 14.94
CA THR A 206 26.22 17.33 14.19
C THR A 206 26.07 16.46 12.94
N GLU A 207 26.79 16.82 11.86
CA GLU A 207 26.86 15.98 10.65
C GLU A 207 27.33 14.56 10.99
N TYR A 208 28.25 14.43 11.94
CA TYR A 208 28.78 13.16 12.42
C TYR A 208 27.72 12.28 13.09
N PHE A 209 26.79 12.87 13.85
CA PHE A 209 25.65 12.14 14.39
C PHE A 209 24.66 11.73 13.30
N SER A 210 24.45 12.55 12.26
CA SER A 210 23.60 12.14 11.13
C SER A 210 24.20 10.95 10.36
N GLU A 211 25.52 10.86 10.24
CA GLU A 211 26.22 9.71 9.65
C GLU A 211 26.06 8.44 10.51
N PHE A 212 26.05 8.58 11.84
CA PHE A 212 25.78 7.49 12.76
C PHE A 212 24.40 6.86 12.52
N ILE A 213 23.36 7.70 12.41
CA ILE A 213 21.98 7.23 12.16
C ILE A 213 21.92 6.43 10.85
N LYS A 214 22.56 6.93 9.78
CA LYS A 214 22.64 6.21 8.50
C LYS A 214 23.36 4.87 8.63
N ALA A 215 24.46 4.83 9.39
CA ALA A 215 25.24 3.62 9.61
C ALA A 215 24.45 2.55 10.38
N ILE A 216 23.74 2.94 11.45
CA ILE A 216 22.86 2.04 12.21
C ILE A 216 21.76 1.48 11.32
N LEU A 217 21.05 2.33 10.58
CA LEU A 217 19.93 1.88 9.75
C LEU A 217 20.37 0.85 8.71
N LEU A 218 21.59 0.98 8.19
CA LEU A 218 22.11 0.08 7.18
C LEU A 218 22.57 -1.27 7.77
N ASP A 219 23.32 -1.25 8.88
CA ASP A 219 23.83 -2.47 9.52
C ASP A 219 22.74 -3.26 10.27
N PHE A 220 21.70 -2.59 10.78
CA PHE A 220 20.55 -3.20 11.47
C PHE A 220 19.28 -3.21 10.60
N SER A 221 19.44 -3.19 9.27
CA SER A 221 18.32 -3.14 8.32
C SER A 221 17.32 -4.30 8.45
N THR A 222 17.73 -5.43 9.03
CA THR A 222 16.84 -6.58 9.33
C THR A 222 15.96 -6.36 10.55
N SER A 223 16.41 -5.52 11.48
CA SER A 223 15.73 -5.17 12.72
C SER A 223 14.77 -3.99 12.50
N PHE A 224 15.21 -2.95 11.80
CA PHE A 224 14.39 -1.78 11.50
C PHE A 224 13.31 -2.12 10.43
N GLY A 225 12.07 -1.68 10.66
CA GLY A 225 10.92 -1.97 9.77
C GLY A 225 10.01 -3.11 10.26
N ARG A 226 10.26 -3.65 11.45
CA ARG A 226 9.35 -4.58 12.13
C ARG A 226 8.19 -3.84 12.80
N SER A 227 7.03 -4.50 12.85
CA SER A 227 5.78 -3.94 13.40
C SER A 227 5.66 -4.13 14.91
N THR A 228 6.36 -5.11 15.49
CA THR A 228 6.36 -5.36 16.93
C THR A 228 7.74 -5.13 17.54
N GLU A 229 7.77 -4.72 18.81
CA GLU A 229 9.03 -4.48 19.54
C GLU A 229 9.81 -5.78 19.76
N ASP A 230 9.11 -6.91 19.84
CA ASP A 230 9.71 -8.23 20.03
C ASP A 230 10.43 -8.68 18.76
N ASP A 231 9.80 -8.52 17.59
CA ASP A 231 10.44 -8.77 16.28
C ASP A 231 11.65 -7.85 16.04
N PHE A 232 11.57 -6.59 16.49
CA PHE A 232 12.67 -5.63 16.40
C PHE A 232 13.89 -6.10 17.20
N ILE A 233 13.68 -6.58 18.44
CA ILE A 233 14.76 -7.08 19.30
C ILE A 233 15.26 -8.45 18.81
N GLU A 234 14.37 -9.31 18.33
CA GLU A 234 14.71 -10.65 17.85
C GLU A 234 15.65 -10.61 16.64
N ALA A 235 15.40 -9.69 15.72
CA ALA A 235 16.18 -9.52 14.50
C ALA A 235 17.51 -8.75 14.69
N ASP A 236 17.94 -8.49 15.93
CA ASP A 236 19.23 -7.88 16.26
C ASP A 236 20.40 -8.85 15.97
N PRO A 237 21.33 -8.52 15.05
CA PRO A 237 22.47 -9.37 14.70
C PRO A 237 23.48 -9.58 15.83
N THR A 238 23.40 -8.81 16.91
CA THR A 238 24.30 -8.93 18.08
C THR A 238 23.75 -9.84 19.19
N ARG A 239 22.50 -10.29 19.05
CA ARG A 239 21.80 -11.19 19.99
C ARG A 239 22.29 -12.65 19.83
N PRO A 240 22.29 -13.48 20.89
CA PRO A 240 22.53 -14.91 20.70
C PRO A 240 21.34 -15.54 19.97
N SER A 241 21.58 -16.64 19.25
CA SER A 241 20.58 -17.37 18.47
C SER A 241 19.63 -18.21 19.34
N GLU A 242 19.10 -17.61 20.40
CA GLU A 242 18.17 -18.22 21.35
C GLU A 242 16.79 -17.56 21.23
N GLU A 243 15.73 -18.29 21.58
CA GLU A 243 14.37 -17.74 21.60
C GLU A 243 14.28 -16.51 22.51
N LEU A 244 13.49 -15.52 22.10
CA LEU A 244 13.32 -14.29 22.88
C LEU A 244 12.47 -14.58 24.13
N THR A 245 13.09 -14.50 25.31
CA THR A 245 12.40 -14.55 26.60
C THR A 245 12.45 -13.18 27.28
N SER A 246 11.61 -12.96 28.31
CA SER A 246 11.59 -11.71 29.09
C SER A 246 12.94 -11.39 29.74
N GLU A 247 13.74 -12.41 30.07
CA GLU A 247 15.06 -12.28 30.69
C GLU A 247 16.17 -11.97 29.66
N ASN A 248 15.98 -12.38 28.39
CA ASN A 248 16.99 -12.28 27.35
C ASN A 248 16.80 -11.04 26.44
N ARG A 249 15.85 -10.16 26.73
CA ARG A 249 15.56 -8.97 25.90
C ARG A 249 16.73 -8.00 25.80
N THR A 250 17.62 -7.96 26.80
CA THR A 250 18.74 -7.02 26.89
C THR A 250 20.07 -7.63 26.45
N SER A 251 20.06 -8.85 25.89
CA SER A 251 21.29 -9.50 25.47
C SER A 251 21.85 -8.94 24.17
N GLY A 252 21.02 -8.39 23.28
CA GLY A 252 21.45 -7.65 22.10
C GLY A 252 21.66 -6.15 22.38
N ILE A 253 22.40 -5.47 21.50
CA ILE A 253 22.67 -4.04 21.62
C ILE A 253 21.40 -3.18 21.49
N LEU A 254 20.45 -3.57 20.62
CA LEU A 254 19.20 -2.83 20.44
C LEU A 254 18.32 -2.93 21.68
N GLY A 255 18.20 -4.13 22.26
CA GLY A 255 17.46 -4.36 23.49
C GLY A 255 18.06 -3.66 24.71
N LEU A 256 19.39 -3.67 24.84
CA LEU A 256 20.08 -2.91 25.89
C LEU A 256 19.93 -1.40 25.70
N ALA A 257 20.06 -0.91 24.46
CA ALA A 257 19.88 0.51 24.13
C ALA A 257 18.46 1.00 24.47
N ARG A 258 17.44 0.16 24.30
CA ARG A 258 16.08 0.44 24.75
C ARG A 258 16.00 0.57 26.27
N GLN A 259 16.55 -0.39 27.01
CA GLN A 259 16.52 -0.37 28.48
C GLN A 259 17.25 0.84 29.07
N LYS A 260 18.37 1.24 28.46
CA LYS A 260 19.18 2.39 28.90
C LYS A 260 18.63 3.75 28.45
N GLY A 261 17.56 3.79 27.66
CA GLY A 261 17.02 5.03 27.10
C GLY A 261 17.85 5.63 25.97
N TRP A 262 18.83 4.88 25.46
CA TRP A 262 19.66 5.27 24.34
C TRP A 262 18.89 5.27 23.02
N LEU A 263 17.88 4.40 22.92
CA LEU A 263 16.94 4.29 21.82
C LEU A 263 15.52 4.42 22.37
N THR A 264 14.82 5.50 22.04
CA THR A 264 13.45 5.77 22.51
C THR A 264 12.47 5.55 21.39
N LYS A 265 11.28 5.02 21.70
CA LYS A 265 10.25 4.70 20.71
C LYS A 265 9.37 5.95 20.59
N VAL A 266 9.12 6.38 19.38
CA VAL A 266 8.25 7.51 19.04
C VAL A 266 7.04 6.94 18.32
N GLY A 267 5.89 6.91 18.99
CA GLY A 267 4.64 6.32 18.44
C GLY A 267 4.55 4.81 18.62
#